data_AF-A0A353V8G7-F1
#
_entry.id   AF-A0A353V8G7-F1
#
_cell.length_a   1.000
_cell.length_b   1.000
_cell.length_c   1.000
_cell.angle_alpha   90.00
_cell.angle_beta   90.00
_cell.angle_gamma   90.00
#
_symmetry.space_group_name_H-M   'P 1'
#
loop_
_entity.id
_entity.type
_entity.pdbx_description
1 polymer ?
#
loop_
_entity_poly.entity_id
_entity_poly.type
_entity_poly.pdbx_seq_one_letter_code
_entity_poly.pdbx_strand_id
1 'polypeptide(L)'
;MIFCIFVLSFDLLYGYMGRLSFGHLLFLGTGAYSAGLFIKYASPNPLLGVLAGILGAGLLGVLLGPAAVRATGACFALMNLAFNHIGFFL
;
A
#
# COMPACT_ATOMS: atom_id res chain seq x y z
N MET A 1 -11.52 13.17 4.27
CA MET A 1 -11.96 11.98 3.52
C MET A 1 -10.85 10.94 3.40
N ILE A 2 -9.70 11.25 2.79
CA ILE A 2 -8.58 10.28 2.65
C ILE A 2 -8.07 9.78 4.02
N PHE A 3 -7.91 10.67 5.00
CA PHE A 3 -7.52 10.28 6.37
C PHE A 3 -8.59 9.45 7.10
N CYS A 4 -9.88 9.62 6.78
CA CYS A 4 -10.94 8.80 7.37
C CYS A 4 -10.84 7.35 6.88
N ILE A 5 -10.60 7.16 5.57
CA ILE A 5 -10.37 5.84 4.96
C ILE A 5 -9.10 5.20 5.55
N PHE A 6 -8.06 6.00 5.77
CA PHE A 6 -6.83 5.55 6.41
C PHE A 6 -7.07 5.06 7.84
N VAL A 7 -7.77 5.85 8.67
CA VAL A 7 -8.12 5.47 10.05
C VAL A 7 -9.00 4.22 10.07
N LEU A 8 -9.99 4.10 9.19
CA LEU A 8 -10.82 2.90 9.05
C LEU A 8 -10.00 1.65 8.70
N SER A 9 -9.04 1.79 7.80
CA SER A 9 -8.14 0.68 7.41
C SER A 9 -7.27 0.25 8.60
N PHE A 10 -6.83 1.21 9.40
CA PHE A 10 -6.05 0.98 10.62
C PHE A 10 -6.89 0.32 11.72
N ASP A 11 -8.14 0.75 11.89
CA ASP A 11 -9.10 0.17 12.83
C ASP A 11 -9.44 -1.29 12.48
N LEU A 12 -9.59 -1.60 11.19
CA LEU A 12 -9.85 -2.97 10.75
C LEU A 12 -8.69 -3.93 11.13
N LEU A 13 -7.44 -3.49 10.94
CA LEU A 13 -6.26 -4.29 11.22
C LEU A 13 -5.93 -4.35 12.73
N TYR A 14 -5.97 -3.20 13.40
CA TYR A 14 -5.57 -3.09 14.79
C TYR A 14 -6.72 -3.39 15.76
N GLY A 15 -7.91 -2.86 15.50
CA GLY A 15 -9.10 -3.04 16.32
C GLY A 15 -9.67 -4.46 16.25
N TYR A 16 -9.83 -5.03 15.05
CA TYR A 16 -10.43 -6.36 14.89
C TYR A 16 -9.42 -7.51 14.90
N MET A 17 -8.27 -7.36 14.24
CA MET A 17 -7.26 -8.43 14.14
C MET A 17 -6.15 -8.34 15.20
N GLY A 18 -6.06 -7.23 15.95
CA GLY A 18 -4.98 -7.02 16.93
C GLY A 18 -3.59 -6.88 16.30
N ARG A 19 -3.51 -6.52 15.01
CA ARG A 19 -2.26 -6.45 14.24
C ARG A 19 -1.95 -5.02 13.82
N LEU A 20 -0.81 -4.50 14.25
CA LEU A 20 -0.35 -3.15 13.91
C LEU A 20 0.37 -3.17 12.55
N SER A 21 -0.12 -2.39 11.57
CA SER A 21 0.47 -2.32 10.22
C SER A 21 1.10 -0.96 9.94
N PHE A 22 2.40 -0.93 9.64
CA PHE A 22 3.15 0.27 9.25
C PHE A 22 3.43 0.38 7.74
N GLY A 23 2.94 -0.53 6.89
CA GLY A 23 3.37 -0.65 5.49
C GLY A 23 2.75 0.35 4.50
N HIS A 24 1.90 1.26 4.97
CA HIS A 24 1.06 2.10 4.11
C HIS A 24 1.84 2.98 3.12
N LEU A 25 3.04 3.45 3.48
CA LEU A 25 3.86 4.29 2.61
C LEU A 25 4.30 3.54 1.34
N LEU A 26 4.58 2.23 1.42
CA LEU A 26 4.94 1.44 0.24
C LEU A 26 3.79 1.39 -0.77
N PHE A 27 2.57 1.11 -0.30
CA PHE A 27 1.38 1.00 -1.17
C PHE A 27 0.99 2.36 -1.74
N LEU A 28 1.10 3.43 -0.94
CA LEU A 28 0.79 4.78 -1.39
C LEU A 28 1.81 5.26 -2.43
N GLY A 29 3.11 5.09 -2.16
CA GLY A 29 4.18 5.47 -3.08
C GLY A 29 4.06 4.73 -4.40
N THR A 30 3.86 3.41 -4.37
CA THR A 30 3.76 2.60 -5.59
C THR A 30 2.53 2.91 -6.43
N GLY A 31 1.40 3.23 -5.80
CA GLY A 31 0.22 3.77 -6.50
C GLY A 31 0.49 5.13 -7.16
N ALA A 32 1.14 6.04 -6.46
CA ALA A 32 1.49 7.37 -7.00
C ALA A 32 2.50 7.28 -8.15
N TYR A 33 3.54 6.45 -7.99
CA TYR A 33 4.57 6.25 -9.00
C TYR A 33 4.01 5.61 -10.28
N SER A 34 3.21 4.55 -10.15
CA SER A 34 2.59 3.89 -11.30
C SER A 34 1.58 4.78 -12.02
N ALA A 35 0.78 5.56 -11.29
CA ALA A 35 -0.12 6.55 -11.88
C ALA A 35 0.67 7.66 -12.62
N GLY A 36 1.74 8.18 -12.01
CA GLY A 36 2.59 9.21 -12.62
C GLY A 36 3.31 8.71 -13.87
N LEU A 37 3.83 7.48 -13.84
CA LEU A 37 4.46 6.85 -15.00
C LEU A 37 3.46 6.65 -16.14
N PHE A 38 2.24 6.22 -15.83
CA PHE A 38 1.18 6.02 -16.83
C PHE A 38 0.75 7.34 -17.49
N ILE A 39 0.59 8.40 -16.69
CA ILE A 39 0.25 9.73 -17.21
C ILE A 39 1.37 10.28 -18.10
N LYS A 40 2.63 10.03 -17.74
CA LYS A 40 3.80 10.53 -18.46
C LYS A 40 4.03 9.82 -19.80
N TYR A 41 3.82 8.49 -19.87
CA TYR A 41 4.23 7.69 -21.02
C TYR A 41 3.08 7.08 -21.84
N ALA A 42 1.90 6.86 -21.25
CA ALA A 42 0.81 6.14 -21.92
C ALA A 42 -0.34 7.05 -22.34
N SER A 43 -0.93 7.80 -21.40
CA SER A 43 -2.07 8.66 -21.70
C SER A 43 -2.23 9.78 -20.67
N PRO A 44 -2.50 11.03 -21.09
CA PRO A 44 -2.77 12.15 -20.17
C PRO A 44 -4.05 12.00 -19.36
N ASN A 45 -4.90 11.01 -19.67
CA ASN A 45 -6.20 10.85 -19.04
C ASN A 45 -6.04 10.46 -17.56
N PRO A 46 -6.45 11.33 -16.62
CA PRO A 46 -6.24 11.08 -15.18
C PRO A 46 -7.01 9.86 -14.68
N LEU A 47 -8.17 9.54 -15.27
CA LEU A 47 -8.97 8.39 -14.87
C LEU A 47 -8.27 7.05 -15.16
N LEU A 48 -7.57 6.95 -16.29
CA LEU A 48 -6.75 5.79 -16.64
C LEU A 48 -5.50 5.71 -15.77
N GLY A 49 -4.91 6.87 -15.43
CA GLY A 49 -3.79 6.95 -14.48
C GLY A 49 -4.15 6.42 -13.09
N VAL A 50 -5.34 6.76 -12.57
CA VAL A 50 -5.85 6.21 -11.30
C VAL A 50 -6.01 4.70 -11.40
N LEU A 51 -6.55 4.19 -12.50
CA LEU A 51 -6.75 2.75 -12.71
C LEU A 51 -5.41 2.00 -12.76
N ALA A 52 -4.40 2.57 -13.42
CA ALA A 52 -3.03 2.06 -13.39
C ALA A 52 -2.42 2.09 -11.98
N GLY A 53 -2.67 3.14 -11.21
CA GLY A 53 -2.28 3.26 -9.80
C GLY A 53 -2.87 2.16 -8.91
N ILE A 54 -4.18 1.91 -9.06
CA ILE A 54 -4.90 0.86 -8.34
C ILE A 54 -4.33 -0.52 -8.70
N LEU A 55 -4.10 -0.78 -10.00
CA LEU A 55 -3.51 -2.04 -10.45
C LEU A 55 -2.08 -2.22 -9.94
N GLY A 56 -1.24 -1.17 -9.97
CA GLY A 56 0.13 -1.23 -9.50
C GLY A 56 0.22 -1.52 -8.00
N ALA A 57 -0.50 -0.76 -7.18
CA ALA A 57 -0.56 -0.99 -5.74
C ALA A 57 -1.22 -2.32 -5.38
N GLY A 58 -2.27 -2.71 -6.11
CA GLY A 58 -2.98 -3.99 -5.93
C GLY A 58 -2.10 -5.20 -6.24
N LEU A 59 -1.31 -5.15 -7.31
CA LEU A 59 -0.40 -6.22 -7.68
C LEU A 59 0.69 -6.43 -6.63
N LEU A 60 1.23 -5.33 -6.09
CA LEU A 60 2.15 -5.38 -4.95
C LEU A 60 1.48 -5.94 -3.70
N GLY A 61 0.23 -5.56 -3.42
CA GLY A 61 -0.57 -6.14 -2.34
C GLY A 61 -0.71 -7.65 -2.46
N VAL A 62 -0.96 -8.16 -3.67
CA VAL A 62 -1.06 -9.61 -3.94
C VAL A 62 0.28 -10.31 -3.78
N LEU A 63 1.40 -9.67 -4.15
CA LEU A 63 2.75 -10.23 -3.99
C LEU A 63 3.21 -10.27 -2.52
N LEU A 64 3.00 -9.18 -1.77
CA LEU A 64 3.44 -9.07 -0.37
C LEU A 64 2.43 -9.67 0.63
N GLY A 65 1.16 -9.74 0.27
CA GLY A 65 0.07 -10.24 1.12
C GLY A 65 0.30 -11.65 1.70
N PRO A 66 0.68 -12.66 0.90
CA PRO A 66 0.96 -14.01 1.39
C PRO A 66 2.09 -14.04 2.42
N ALA A 67 3.10 -13.20 2.23
CA ALA A 67 4.22 -13.08 3.16
C ALA A 67 3.76 -12.41 4.47
N ALA A 68 2.95 -11.35 4.38
CA ALA A 68 2.41 -10.64 5.54
C ALA A 68 1.44 -11.49 6.38
N VAL A 69 0.60 -12.34 5.75
CA VAL A 69 -0.35 -13.21 6.46
C VAL A 69 0.36 -14.25 7.34
N ARG A 70 1.55 -14.71 6.92
CA ARG A 70 2.35 -15.71 7.65
C ARG A 70 3.05 -15.14 8.88
N ALA A 71 3.23 -13.83 8.97
CA ALA A 71 3.84 -13.20 10.14
C ALA A 71 2.82 -13.04 11.27
N THR A 72 3.19 -13.38 12.51
CA THR A 72 2.31 -13.29 13.69
C THR A 72 2.90 -12.33 14.73
N GLY A 73 2.06 -11.62 15.47
CA GLY A 73 2.49 -10.74 16.56
C GLY A 73 3.42 -9.62 16.10
N ALA A 74 4.51 -9.38 16.85
CA ALA A 74 5.46 -8.30 16.59
C ALA A 74 6.18 -8.43 15.23
N CYS A 75 6.38 -9.64 14.72
CA CYS A 75 7.00 -9.86 13.41
C CYS A 75 6.17 -9.24 12.27
N PHE A 76 4.83 -9.21 12.38
CA PHE A 76 3.97 -8.56 11.39
C PHE A 76 4.23 -7.05 11.31
N ALA A 77 4.37 -6.40 12.45
CA ALA A 77 4.64 -4.96 12.52
C ALA A 77 6.03 -4.63 11.97
N LEU A 78 7.05 -5.40 12.35
CA LEU A 78 8.44 -5.22 11.87
C LEU A 78 8.57 -5.44 10.37
N MET A 79 7.89 -6.44 9.83
CA MET A 79 7.89 -6.73 8.39
C MET A 79 7.25 -5.59 7.59
N ASN A 80 6.13 -5.05 8.07
CA ASN A 80 5.51 -3.87 7.47
C ASN A 80 6.38 -2.61 7.59
N LEU A 81 7.13 -2.47 8.68
CA LEU A 81 8.08 -1.37 8.85
C LEU A 81 9.26 -1.47 7.86
N ALA A 82 9.77 -2.68 7.63
CA ALA A 82 10.78 -2.92 6.61
C ALA A 82 10.25 -2.57 5.20
N PHE A 83 9.02 -2.96 4.87
CA PHE A 83 8.36 -2.60 3.61
C PHE A 83 8.21 -1.08 3.43
N ASN A 84 7.83 -0.39 4.50
CA ASN A 84 7.76 1.06 4.51
C ASN A 84 9.12 1.70 4.23
N HIS A 85 10.20 1.19 4.83
CA HIS A 85 11.55 1.70 4.59
C HIS A 85 11.99 1.52 3.12
N ILE A 86 11.59 0.44 2.46
CA ILE A 86 11.82 0.24 1.02
C ILE A 86 11.05 1.29 0.21
N GLY A 87 9.81 1.57 0.60
CA GLY A 87 8.96 2.59 -0.03
C GLY A 87 9.41 4.03 0.22
N PHE A 88 10.31 4.29 1.17
CA PHE A 88 10.80 5.64 1.47
C PHE A 88 11.47 6.33 0.27
N PHE A 89 12.04 5.55 -0.64
CA PHE A 89 12.76 6.07 -1.80
C PHE A 89 11.87 6.31 -3.03
N LEU A 90 10.56 6.06 -2.93
CA LEU A 90 9.61 6.02 -4.03
C LEU A 90 8.61 7.17 -4.00
#